data_AF-A0A067KVK6-F1
#
_entry.id   AF-A0A067KVK6-F1
#
_cell.length_a   1.000
_cell.length_b   1.000
_cell.length_c   1.000
_cell.angle_alpha   90.00
_cell.angle_beta   90.00
_cell.angle_gamma   90.00
#
_symmetry.space_group_name_H-M   'P 1'
#
loop_
_entity.id
_entity.type
_entity.pdbx_description
1 polymer ?
#
loop_
_entity_poly.entity_id
_entity_poly.type
_entity_poly.pdbx_seq_one_letter_code
_entity_poly.pdbx_strand_id
1 'polypeptide(L)'
;MELSVSAPLRSSSSLPLPSNKPKVRISPRNLLPTRIHYPIFSSTPIQMDSQSTLRASSSQDNGSTVTSSPIESVGREGRIGEVKRVTRETNVSVNINLDGTGIADSSTGIPFLDHMLDQLSSHGLFDIHVKATGDIHIDDHHTNEDVALAIGTALLQALGDRKGINRFGDFSAPLDEALVHVSLDLSGRPHLSYDLQIPTQRVGTYDTQLVEHFFQSLVNTSGMTLHIRQLAGRNSHHIIEATFKAFARALRQATEYDPRRLGTVPSSKGVLSRA
;
A
#
# COMPACT_ATOMS: atom_id res chain seq x y z
N MET A 1 -31.44 71.11 24.84
CA MET A 1 -31.90 69.70 24.81
C MET A 1 -30.67 68.84 25.04
N GLU A 2 -30.38 68.58 26.32
CA GLU A 2 -29.50 67.49 26.73
C GLU A 2 -30.23 66.16 26.60
N LEU A 3 -29.43 65.09 26.43
CA LEU A 3 -29.61 63.67 26.78
C LEU A 3 -28.53 62.95 25.92
N SER A 4 -27.69 62.01 26.35
CA SER A 4 -27.69 61.18 27.54
C SER A 4 -26.35 60.43 27.68
N VAL A 5 -25.82 60.42 28.91
CA VAL A 5 -25.38 59.26 29.71
C VAL A 5 -24.08 58.51 29.38
N SER A 6 -23.33 58.38 30.47
CA SER A 6 -21.98 57.87 30.68
C SER A 6 -21.93 56.39 31.13
N ALA A 7 -20.78 55.74 30.83
CA ALA A 7 -20.03 54.76 31.65
C ALA A 7 -20.58 53.30 31.84
N PRO A 8 -19.76 52.31 32.29
CA PRO A 8 -18.31 52.09 32.10
C PRO A 8 -17.90 50.62 31.78
N LEU A 9 -16.58 50.48 31.55
CA LEU A 9 -15.75 49.27 31.42
C LEU A 9 -16.02 48.15 32.45
N ARG A 10 -15.99 46.89 31.98
CA ARG A 10 -15.80 45.69 32.81
C ARG A 10 -14.47 45.03 32.50
N SER A 11 -13.63 44.94 33.52
CA SER A 11 -12.41 44.15 33.60
C SER A 11 -12.75 42.67 33.76
N SER A 12 -12.22 41.80 32.90
CA SER A 12 -12.24 40.34 33.08
C SER A 12 -11.08 39.90 33.96
N SER A 13 -11.40 39.35 35.12
CA SER A 13 -10.47 38.65 36.01
C SER A 13 -10.33 37.19 35.56
N SER A 14 -9.10 36.77 35.25
CA SER A 14 -8.72 35.39 34.97
C SER A 14 -8.40 34.66 36.27
N LEU A 15 -9.19 33.64 36.60
CA LEU A 15 -8.90 32.67 37.66
C LEU A 15 -8.16 31.46 37.05
N PRO A 16 -7.08 30.95 37.67
CA PRO A 16 -6.39 29.76 37.20
C PRO A 16 -7.07 28.47 37.68
N LEU A 17 -7.24 27.52 36.76
CA LEU A 17 -7.69 26.14 37.05
C LEU A 17 -6.54 25.31 37.62
N PRO A 18 -6.76 24.48 38.67
CA PRO A 18 -5.74 23.56 39.16
C PRO A 18 -5.65 22.31 38.28
N SER A 19 -4.44 22.04 37.74
CA SER A 19 -4.13 20.78 37.07
C SER A 19 -3.69 19.72 38.08
N ASN A 20 -4.49 18.67 38.24
CA ASN A 20 -4.16 17.53 39.09
C ASN A 20 -3.95 16.30 38.19
N LYS A 21 -2.69 15.99 37.84
CA LYS A 21 -2.31 14.75 37.16
C LYS A 21 -1.63 13.81 38.16
N PRO A 22 -2.07 12.55 38.31
CA PRO A 22 -1.40 11.61 39.20
C PRO A 22 -0.06 11.16 38.58
N LYS A 23 1.04 11.35 39.33
CA LYS A 23 2.36 10.78 38.99
C LYS A 23 2.38 9.30 39.37
N VAL A 24 2.31 8.41 38.37
CA VAL A 24 2.57 6.98 38.55
C VAL A 24 4.10 6.78 38.57
N ARG A 25 4.62 6.31 39.71
CA ARG A 25 6.05 6.02 39.90
C ARG A 25 6.29 4.52 39.63
N ILE A 26 6.82 4.20 38.45
CA ILE A 26 7.24 2.82 38.12
C ILE A 26 8.65 2.60 38.68
N SER A 27 8.81 1.57 39.49
CA SER A 27 10.11 1.12 40.01
C SER A 27 10.76 0.16 39.01
N PRO A 28 12.05 0.28 38.66
CA PRO A 28 12.70 -0.68 37.78
C PRO A 28 12.98 -1.99 38.54
N ARG A 29 12.36 -3.09 38.12
CA ARG A 29 12.79 -4.45 38.52
C ARG A 29 13.96 -4.86 37.63
N ASN A 30 15.09 -5.17 38.27
CA ASN A 30 16.25 -5.80 37.64
C ASN A 30 15.86 -7.17 37.06
N LEU A 31 15.94 -7.32 35.74
CA LEU A 31 15.87 -8.60 35.05
C LEU A 31 17.29 -9.01 34.65
N LEU A 32 17.80 -10.06 35.28
CA LEU A 32 19.05 -10.72 34.88
C LEU A 32 18.78 -11.58 33.62
N PRO A 33 19.71 -11.63 32.65
CA PRO A 33 19.52 -12.41 31.43
C PRO A 33 19.80 -13.90 31.66
N THR A 34 18.79 -14.75 31.43
CA THR A 34 18.93 -16.19 31.30
C THR A 34 19.56 -16.54 29.95
N ARG A 35 20.76 -17.14 29.96
CA ARG A 35 21.41 -17.69 28.76
C ARG A 35 20.63 -18.91 28.26
N ILE A 36 20.19 -18.87 27.01
CA ILE A 36 19.65 -20.04 26.30
C ILE A 36 20.81 -20.70 25.54
N HIS A 37 21.04 -21.99 25.80
CA HIS A 37 21.98 -22.83 25.03
C HIS A 37 21.28 -23.38 23.78
N TYR A 38 21.90 -23.20 22.61
CA TYR A 38 21.53 -23.88 21.37
C TYR A 38 22.44 -25.10 21.16
N PRO A 39 21.92 -26.27 20.77
CA PRO A 39 22.76 -27.41 20.42
C PRO A 39 23.37 -27.23 19.02
N ILE A 40 24.65 -27.60 18.92
CA ILE A 40 25.46 -27.59 17.69
C ILE A 40 25.07 -28.81 16.84
N PHE A 41 24.65 -28.58 15.59
CA PHE A 41 24.45 -29.64 14.60
C PHE A 41 25.78 -30.00 13.92
N SER A 42 26.14 -31.27 14.01
CA SER A 42 27.31 -31.90 13.37
C SER A 42 27.02 -32.17 11.89
N SER A 43 27.85 -31.65 10.99
CA SER A 43 27.81 -31.94 9.55
C SER A 43 28.71 -33.11 9.19
N THR A 44 28.12 -34.19 8.67
CA THR A 44 28.85 -35.25 7.95
C THR A 44 28.79 -34.99 6.44
N PRO A 45 29.90 -35.07 5.69
CA PRO A 45 29.88 -34.90 4.24
C PRO A 45 29.43 -36.19 3.53
N ILE A 46 28.58 -36.03 2.51
CA ILE A 46 28.18 -37.09 1.57
C ILE A 46 29.20 -37.15 0.44
N GLN A 47 29.72 -38.34 0.19
CA GLN A 47 30.72 -38.66 -0.82
C GLN A 47 30.02 -38.89 -2.19
N MET A 48 30.44 -38.15 -3.21
CA MET A 48 30.06 -38.36 -4.61
C MET A 48 30.94 -39.42 -5.23
N ASP A 49 30.36 -40.52 -5.73
CA ASP A 49 31.03 -41.44 -6.64
C ASP A 49 30.55 -41.22 -8.08
N SER A 50 31.53 -40.97 -8.93
CA SER A 50 31.41 -40.84 -10.38
C SER A 50 31.77 -42.17 -11.05
N GLN A 51 30.87 -42.78 -11.80
CA GLN A 51 31.27 -43.67 -12.91
C GLN A 51 30.35 -43.54 -14.12
N SER A 52 31.01 -43.25 -15.24
CA SER A 52 30.54 -43.20 -16.60
C SER A 52 30.37 -44.59 -17.21
N THR A 53 29.34 -44.80 -18.03
CA THR A 53 29.44 -45.68 -19.21
C THR A 53 28.49 -45.20 -20.30
N LEU A 54 29.08 -44.87 -21.45
CA LEU A 54 28.43 -44.65 -22.75
C LEU A 54 28.08 -46.01 -23.38
N ARG A 55 26.91 -46.12 -24.02
CA ARG A 55 26.72 -46.94 -25.23
C ARG A 55 25.53 -46.45 -26.05
N ALA A 56 25.74 -46.43 -27.36
CA ALA A 56 24.90 -45.84 -28.38
C ALA A 56 23.92 -46.84 -29.02
N SER A 57 22.79 -46.28 -29.48
CA SER A 57 22.00 -46.60 -30.69
C SER A 57 21.54 -48.04 -30.98
N SER A 58 20.22 -48.23 -31.05
CA SER A 58 19.52 -48.56 -32.32
C SER A 58 17.99 -48.56 -32.15
N SER A 59 17.34 -47.72 -32.97
CA SER A 59 15.97 -47.81 -33.52
C SER A 59 15.11 -49.05 -33.23
N GLN A 60 13.86 -48.85 -32.81
CA GLN A 60 12.70 -48.95 -33.72
C GLN A 60 11.40 -48.54 -33.03
N ASP A 61 10.60 -47.89 -33.86
CA ASP A 61 9.30 -47.26 -33.66
C ASP A 61 8.20 -48.29 -33.30
N ASN A 62 7.35 -47.93 -32.34
CA ASN A 62 6.02 -48.54 -32.20
C ASN A 62 5.09 -47.56 -31.50
N GLY A 63 4.20 -46.99 -32.31
CA GLY A 63 3.20 -46.01 -31.92
C GLY A 63 2.35 -46.47 -30.73
N SER A 64 2.19 -45.55 -29.79
CA SER A 64 1.13 -45.58 -28.79
C SER A 64 0.73 -44.13 -28.57
N THR A 65 -0.42 -43.76 -29.12
CA THR A 65 -1.03 -42.45 -29.00
C THR A 65 -1.37 -42.20 -27.54
N VAL A 66 -0.43 -41.61 -26.80
CA VAL A 66 -0.71 -40.99 -25.51
C VAL A 66 -1.30 -39.62 -25.82
N THR A 67 -2.63 -39.55 -25.81
CA THR A 67 -3.35 -38.27 -25.73
C THR A 67 -2.97 -37.62 -24.41
N SER A 68 -1.88 -36.85 -24.39
CA SER A 68 -1.64 -35.86 -23.36
C SER A 68 -2.63 -34.72 -23.59
N SER A 69 -3.80 -34.83 -22.97
CA SER A 69 -4.68 -33.69 -22.79
C SER A 69 -3.84 -32.55 -22.18
N PRO A 70 -3.83 -31.35 -22.77
CA PRO A 70 -3.24 -30.21 -22.09
C PRO A 70 -3.97 -30.08 -20.76
N ILE A 71 -3.22 -30.05 -19.66
CA ILE A 71 -3.74 -29.43 -18.45
C ILE A 71 -3.88 -27.96 -18.84
N GLU A 72 -5.06 -27.60 -19.36
CA GLU A 72 -5.47 -26.22 -19.41
C GLU A 72 -5.40 -25.74 -17.96
N SER A 73 -4.36 -24.97 -17.66
CA SER A 73 -4.40 -24.07 -16.52
C SER A 73 -5.67 -23.27 -16.75
N VAL A 74 -6.71 -23.56 -15.97
CA VAL A 74 -7.89 -22.70 -15.89
C VAL A 74 -7.32 -21.35 -15.48
N GLY A 75 -7.08 -20.49 -16.47
CA GLY A 75 -6.58 -19.15 -16.26
C GLY A 75 -7.64 -18.48 -15.43
N ARG A 76 -7.37 -18.30 -14.14
CA ARG A 76 -8.22 -17.44 -13.32
C ARG A 76 -8.23 -16.10 -14.04
N GLU A 77 -9.40 -15.69 -14.54
CA GLU A 77 -9.59 -14.30 -14.93
C GLU A 77 -9.19 -13.44 -13.73
N GLY A 78 -8.22 -12.55 -13.93
CA GLY A 78 -7.70 -11.70 -12.87
C GLY A 78 -8.78 -10.75 -12.35
N ARG A 79 -8.69 -10.36 -11.07
CA ARG A 79 -9.52 -9.29 -10.52
C ARG A 79 -9.06 -7.95 -11.07
N ILE A 80 -9.76 -7.47 -12.09
CA ILE A 80 -9.39 -6.27 -12.86
C ILE A 80 -10.41 -5.15 -12.62
N GLY A 81 -9.91 -3.93 -12.47
CA GLY A 81 -10.70 -2.70 -12.47
C GLY A 81 -10.20 -1.73 -13.54
N GLU A 82 -11.12 -1.08 -14.23
CA GLU A 82 -10.83 -0.16 -15.33
C GLU A 82 -11.65 1.13 -15.19
N VAL A 83 -10.94 2.26 -15.21
CA VAL A 83 -11.53 3.57 -14.99
C VAL A 83 -11.01 4.55 -16.03
N LYS A 84 -11.93 5.25 -16.67
CA LYS A 84 -11.65 6.45 -17.46
C LYS A 84 -12.36 7.65 -16.83
N ARG A 85 -11.61 8.71 -16.54
CA ARG A 85 -12.10 9.93 -15.91
C ARG A 85 -11.63 11.14 -16.72
N VAL A 86 -12.57 12.00 -17.10
CA VAL A 86 -12.28 13.19 -17.92
C VAL A 86 -12.92 14.41 -17.29
N THR A 87 -12.13 15.46 -17.08
CA THR A 87 -12.58 16.78 -16.63
C THR A 87 -12.05 17.85 -17.60
N ARG A 88 -12.16 19.13 -17.22
CA ARG A 88 -11.52 20.23 -17.95
C ARG A 88 -10.03 20.37 -17.61
N GLU A 89 -9.60 19.80 -16.50
CA GLU A 89 -8.23 19.90 -15.96
C GLU A 89 -7.42 18.68 -16.39
N THR A 90 -8.03 17.47 -16.38
CA THR A 90 -7.32 16.21 -16.62
C THR A 90 -8.11 15.22 -17.47
N ASN A 91 -7.38 14.27 -18.05
CA ASN A 91 -7.89 13.07 -18.71
C ASN A 91 -7.05 11.88 -18.26
N VAL A 92 -7.67 10.96 -17.53
CA VAL A 92 -7.00 9.85 -16.83
C VAL A 92 -7.63 8.52 -17.23
N SER A 93 -6.79 7.54 -17.55
CA SER A 93 -7.17 6.16 -17.80
C SER A 93 -6.34 5.25 -16.89
N VAL A 94 -7.00 4.34 -16.17
CA VAL A 94 -6.38 3.39 -15.24
C VAL A 94 -6.91 1.99 -15.51
N ASN A 95 -6.03 1.00 -15.57
CA ASN A 95 -6.35 -0.42 -15.50
C ASN A 95 -5.45 -1.07 -14.43
N ILE A 96 -6.06 -1.78 -13.47
CA ILE A 96 -5.34 -2.48 -12.41
C ILE A 96 -5.81 -3.93 -12.35
N ASN A 97 -4.85 -4.86 -12.41
CA ASN A 97 -5.05 -6.27 -12.08
C ASN A 97 -4.50 -6.58 -10.69
N LEU A 98 -5.36 -6.97 -9.75
CA LEU A 98 -4.95 -7.34 -8.40
C LEU A 98 -4.22 -8.69 -8.35
N ASP A 99 -4.46 -9.56 -9.33
CA ASP A 99 -3.87 -10.90 -9.45
C ASP A 99 -2.81 -10.92 -10.56
N GLY A 100 -2.02 -9.84 -10.65
CA GLY A 100 -1.03 -9.62 -11.68
C GLY A 100 0.32 -10.27 -11.42
N THR A 101 1.32 -9.78 -12.16
CA THR A 101 2.72 -10.22 -12.09
C THR A 101 3.70 -9.08 -11.78
N GLY A 102 3.20 -7.86 -11.61
CA GLY A 102 4.02 -6.68 -11.35
C GLY A 102 4.44 -5.95 -12.62
N ILE A 103 3.62 -5.99 -13.67
CA ILE A 103 3.85 -5.21 -14.89
C ILE A 103 3.38 -3.77 -14.67
N ALA A 104 4.26 -2.80 -14.90
CA ALA A 104 3.94 -1.38 -14.82
C ALA A 104 4.04 -0.72 -16.20
N ASP A 105 3.02 0.06 -16.56
CA ASP A 105 3.03 1.01 -17.68
C ASP A 105 2.32 2.30 -17.25
N SER A 106 3.05 3.13 -16.50
CA SER A 106 2.56 4.40 -15.98
C SER A 106 3.18 5.57 -16.73
N SER A 107 2.32 6.48 -17.20
CA SER A 107 2.71 7.74 -17.83
C SER A 107 1.70 8.80 -17.41
N THR A 108 1.95 9.42 -16.26
CA THR A 108 1.07 10.44 -15.67
C THR A 108 1.41 11.86 -16.12
N GLY A 109 2.59 12.07 -16.69
CA GLY A 109 3.16 13.39 -16.91
C GLY A 109 3.94 13.93 -15.71
N ILE A 110 3.96 13.20 -14.59
CA ILE A 110 4.72 13.51 -13.37
C ILE A 110 5.74 12.38 -13.15
N PRO A 111 7.01 12.53 -13.59
CA PRO A 111 7.96 11.42 -13.63
C PRO A 111 8.24 10.75 -12.27
N PHE A 112 8.20 11.52 -11.18
CA PHE A 112 8.39 10.95 -9.84
C PHE A 112 7.18 10.11 -9.39
N LEU A 113 5.96 10.51 -9.76
CA LEU A 113 4.76 9.73 -9.48
C LEU A 113 4.77 8.43 -10.30
N ASP A 114 5.22 8.48 -11.55
CA ASP A 114 5.38 7.28 -12.39
C ASP A 114 6.31 6.26 -11.70
N HIS A 115 7.47 6.71 -11.22
CA HIS A 115 8.40 5.87 -10.45
C HIS A 115 7.76 5.28 -9.18
N MET A 116 6.89 6.03 -8.49
CA MET A 116 6.16 5.54 -7.31
C MET A 116 5.11 4.48 -7.67
N LEU A 117 4.43 4.62 -8.80
CA LEU A 117 3.49 3.60 -9.32
C LEU A 117 4.23 2.33 -9.75
N ASP A 118 5.46 2.44 -10.25
CA ASP A 118 6.30 1.28 -10.54
C ASP A 118 6.64 0.50 -9.25
N GLN A 119 6.86 1.19 -8.12
CA GLN A 119 7.07 0.52 -6.83
C GLN A 119 5.80 -0.20 -6.35
N LEU A 120 4.63 0.43 -6.55
CA LEU A 120 3.34 -0.17 -6.22
C LEU A 120 3.12 -1.48 -7.00
N SER A 121 3.41 -1.45 -8.30
CA SER A 121 3.34 -2.63 -9.17
C SER A 121 4.36 -3.70 -8.76
N SER A 122 5.64 -3.35 -8.72
CA SER A 122 6.75 -4.30 -8.51
C SER A 122 6.66 -5.03 -7.16
N HIS A 123 6.30 -4.32 -6.09
CA HIS A 123 6.25 -4.91 -4.75
C HIS A 123 4.88 -5.46 -4.38
N GLY A 124 3.81 -4.97 -5.02
CA GLY A 124 2.45 -5.48 -4.87
C GLY A 124 2.13 -6.68 -5.77
N LEU A 125 2.92 -6.89 -6.84
CA LEU A 125 2.61 -7.77 -7.97
C LEU A 125 1.31 -7.40 -8.70
N PHE A 126 0.94 -6.13 -8.65
CA PHE A 126 -0.20 -5.63 -9.41
C PHE A 126 0.24 -5.30 -10.81
N ASP A 127 -0.55 -5.68 -11.82
CA ASP A 127 -0.34 -5.07 -13.14
C ASP A 127 -1.05 -3.71 -13.14
N ILE A 128 -0.30 -2.64 -13.42
CA ILE A 128 -0.75 -1.25 -13.29
C ILE A 128 -0.49 -0.53 -14.60
N HIS A 129 -1.56 -0.11 -15.26
CA HIS A 129 -1.50 0.74 -16.44
C HIS A 129 -2.17 2.06 -16.12
N VAL A 130 -1.41 3.16 -16.22
CA VAL A 130 -1.93 4.51 -15.97
C VAL A 130 -1.49 5.42 -17.11
N LYS A 131 -2.45 6.09 -17.74
CA LYS A 131 -2.20 7.19 -18.68
C LYS A 131 -2.92 8.42 -18.19
N ALA A 132 -2.20 9.52 -18.02
CA ALA A 132 -2.80 10.81 -17.70
C ALA A 132 -2.22 11.93 -18.56
N THR A 133 -3.09 12.88 -18.87
CA THR A 133 -2.72 14.21 -19.35
C THR A 133 -3.47 15.21 -18.49
N GLY A 134 -2.80 16.28 -18.06
CA GLY A 134 -3.45 17.36 -17.33
C GLY A 134 -2.73 18.69 -17.47
N ASP A 135 -3.19 19.66 -16.71
CA ASP A 135 -2.74 21.04 -16.67
C ASP A 135 -1.44 21.25 -15.86
N ILE A 136 -0.42 20.39 -16.07
CA ILE A 136 0.90 20.42 -15.40
C ILE A 136 1.62 21.78 -15.47
N HIS A 137 1.27 22.62 -16.45
CA HIS A 137 1.78 23.98 -16.59
C HIS A 137 1.28 24.94 -15.51
N ILE A 138 0.18 24.61 -14.81
CA ILE A 138 -0.31 25.30 -13.61
C ILE A 138 0.46 24.75 -12.41
N ASP A 139 0.24 23.47 -12.09
CA ASP A 139 1.00 22.66 -11.15
C ASP A 139 0.69 21.15 -11.33
N ASP A 140 1.31 20.30 -10.51
CA ASP A 140 1.11 18.85 -10.53
C ASP A 140 -0.20 18.40 -9.83
N HIS A 141 -0.95 19.32 -9.19
CA HIS A 141 -1.98 18.99 -8.21
C HIS A 141 -3.15 18.21 -8.80
N HIS A 142 -3.82 18.77 -9.81
CA HIS A 142 -4.99 18.15 -10.40
C HIS A 142 -4.66 16.79 -11.01
N THR A 143 -3.50 16.69 -11.68
CA THR A 143 -3.06 15.41 -12.27
C THR A 143 -2.78 14.36 -11.21
N ASN A 144 -2.07 14.72 -10.12
CA ASN A 144 -1.81 13.81 -9.01
C ASN A 144 -3.11 13.33 -8.33
N GLU A 145 -4.00 14.27 -8.01
CA GLU A 145 -5.29 13.97 -7.38
C GLU A 145 -6.14 13.04 -8.26
N ASP A 146 -6.31 13.38 -9.53
CA ASP A 146 -7.22 12.66 -10.42
C ASP A 146 -6.70 11.27 -10.79
N VAL A 147 -5.37 11.09 -10.86
CA VAL A 147 -4.74 9.77 -10.94
C VAL A 147 -5.07 8.95 -9.69
N ALA A 148 -4.91 9.51 -8.48
CA ALA A 148 -5.22 8.81 -7.24
C ALA A 148 -6.70 8.43 -7.11
N LEU A 149 -7.61 9.34 -7.48
CA LEU A 149 -9.06 9.09 -7.49
C LEU A 149 -9.42 7.95 -8.45
N ALA A 150 -8.83 7.93 -9.64
CA ALA A 150 -9.05 6.89 -10.65
C ALA A 150 -8.49 5.54 -10.19
N ILE A 151 -7.28 5.51 -9.62
CA ILE A 151 -6.67 4.31 -9.01
C ILE A 151 -7.55 3.76 -7.90
N GLY A 152 -8.00 4.59 -6.94
CA GLY A 152 -8.85 4.12 -5.86
C GLY A 152 -10.19 3.57 -6.37
N THR A 153 -10.74 4.14 -7.44
CA THR A 153 -11.96 3.62 -8.09
C THR A 153 -11.70 2.28 -8.79
N ALA A 154 -10.57 2.12 -9.48
CA ALA A 154 -10.19 0.87 -10.13
C ALA A 154 -9.97 -0.24 -9.08
N LEU A 155 -9.31 0.07 -7.96
CA LEU A 155 -9.18 -0.85 -6.82
C LEU A 155 -10.54 -1.27 -6.28
N LEU A 156 -11.48 -0.34 -6.12
CA LEU A 156 -12.84 -0.64 -5.66
C LEU A 156 -13.56 -1.62 -6.61
N GLN A 157 -13.47 -1.40 -7.91
CA GLN A 157 -14.05 -2.28 -8.92
C GLN A 157 -13.42 -3.68 -8.89
N ALA A 158 -12.08 -3.74 -8.90
CA ALA A 158 -11.33 -5.00 -8.90
C ALA A 158 -11.59 -5.83 -7.64
N LEU A 159 -11.81 -5.19 -6.49
CA LEU A 159 -12.14 -5.85 -5.23
C LEU A 159 -13.52 -6.50 -5.20
N GLY A 160 -14.46 -6.05 -6.04
CA GLY A 160 -15.83 -6.57 -6.11
C GLY A 160 -16.52 -6.63 -4.74
N ASP A 161 -17.05 -7.80 -4.39
CA ASP A 161 -17.77 -8.04 -3.12
C ASP A 161 -16.85 -8.30 -1.91
N ARG A 162 -15.52 -8.26 -2.12
CA ARG A 162 -14.48 -8.43 -1.08
C ARG A 162 -14.59 -9.76 -0.33
N LYS A 163 -15.19 -10.79 -0.93
CA LYS A 163 -15.27 -12.11 -0.32
C LYS A 163 -13.96 -12.86 -0.39
N GLY A 164 -13.68 -13.63 0.66
CA GLY A 164 -12.54 -14.54 0.71
C GLY A 164 -11.17 -13.88 0.84
N ILE A 165 -11.05 -12.56 0.81
CA ILE A 165 -9.76 -11.88 0.98
C ILE A 165 -9.32 -11.82 2.46
N ASN A 166 -8.03 -11.57 2.68
CA ASN A 166 -7.48 -11.32 4.02
C ASN A 166 -8.05 -10.06 4.68
N ARG A 167 -8.45 -9.06 3.87
CA ARG A 167 -9.03 -7.75 4.26
C ARG A 167 -8.04 -6.80 4.92
N PHE A 168 -7.18 -7.31 5.80
CA PHE A 168 -6.18 -6.54 6.51
C PHE A 168 -4.80 -6.77 5.91
N GLY A 169 -4.01 -5.70 5.87
CA GLY A 169 -2.62 -5.72 5.46
C GLY A 169 -1.78 -4.87 6.38
N ASP A 170 -0.58 -5.33 6.70
CA ASP A 170 0.35 -4.67 7.61
C ASP A 170 1.79 -4.94 7.16
N PHE A 171 2.55 -3.88 6.90
CA PHE A 171 3.93 -4.02 6.46
C PHE A 171 4.77 -2.78 6.81
N SER A 172 6.04 -3.01 7.17
CA SER A 172 7.03 -1.94 7.28
C SER A 172 8.13 -2.15 6.26
N ALA A 173 8.43 -1.12 5.46
CA ALA A 173 9.50 -1.16 4.47
C ALA A 173 10.58 -0.13 4.81
N PRO A 174 11.86 -0.54 4.87
CA PRO A 174 12.96 0.40 4.88
C PRO A 174 13.34 0.84 3.46
N LEU A 175 13.99 1.99 3.36
CA LEU A 175 14.86 2.34 2.26
C LEU A 175 16.01 3.17 2.82
N ASP A 176 17.21 2.58 2.82
CA ASP A 176 18.38 3.11 3.52
C ASP A 176 18.05 3.54 4.97
N GLU A 177 18.13 4.83 5.29
CA GLU A 177 17.84 5.35 6.63
C GLU A 177 16.34 5.58 6.89
N ALA A 178 15.50 5.54 5.87
CA ALA A 178 14.07 5.66 6.00
C ALA A 178 13.42 4.34 6.39
N LEU A 179 12.38 4.43 7.22
CA LEU A 179 11.53 3.30 7.60
C LEU A 179 10.09 3.79 7.73
N VAL A 180 9.20 3.21 6.94
CA VAL A 180 7.77 3.55 6.95
C VAL A 180 6.94 2.30 7.20
N HIS A 181 5.96 2.44 8.08
CA HIS A 181 4.98 1.42 8.41
C HIS A 181 3.63 1.77 7.80
N VAL A 182 3.01 0.80 7.12
CA VAL A 182 1.66 0.92 6.57
C VAL A 182 0.79 -0.19 7.12
N SER A 183 -0.38 0.19 7.64
CA SER A 183 -1.46 -0.72 8.03
C SER A 183 -2.74 -0.29 7.32
N LEU A 184 -3.48 -1.24 6.76
CA LEU A 184 -4.73 -0.94 6.06
C LEU A 184 -5.82 -2.00 6.29
N ASP A 185 -7.07 -1.55 6.17
CA ASP A 185 -8.30 -2.35 6.20
C ASP A 185 -9.12 -2.01 4.94
N LEU A 186 -9.41 -3.01 4.11
CA LEU A 186 -10.32 -2.92 2.95
C LEU A 186 -11.78 -2.86 3.40
N SER A 187 -12.06 -1.83 4.18
CA SER A 187 -13.12 -1.77 5.17
C SER A 187 -14.47 -1.30 4.61
N GLY A 188 -14.43 -0.59 3.49
CA GLY A 188 -15.55 0.15 2.92
C GLY A 188 -15.67 1.57 3.47
N ARG A 189 -14.79 1.96 4.40
CA ARG A 189 -14.85 3.26 5.09
C ARG A 189 -13.59 4.06 4.78
N PRO A 190 -13.71 5.16 4.01
CA PRO A 190 -12.57 6.00 3.66
C PRO A 190 -11.99 6.66 4.91
N HIS A 191 -10.71 6.45 5.16
CA HIS A 191 -9.99 7.10 6.24
C HIS A 191 -8.48 7.08 5.95
N LEU A 192 -7.81 8.22 6.15
CA LEU A 192 -6.36 8.32 6.14
C LEU A 192 -5.89 8.84 7.49
N SER A 193 -4.89 8.16 8.05
CA SER A 193 -4.04 8.65 9.11
C SER A 193 -2.62 8.69 8.57
N TYR A 194 -2.02 9.87 8.55
CA TYR A 194 -0.76 10.14 7.87
C TYR A 194 0.13 11.01 8.75
N ASP A 195 1.40 10.64 8.91
CA ASP A 195 2.34 11.36 9.77
C ASP A 195 3.72 11.61 9.14
N LEU A 196 3.88 11.39 7.82
CA LEU A 196 5.18 11.54 7.16
C LEU A 196 5.71 12.96 7.36
N GLN A 197 6.99 13.06 7.70
CA GLN A 197 7.75 14.29 7.86
C GLN A 197 8.75 14.38 6.70
N ILE A 198 8.30 14.94 5.58
CA ILE A 198 9.10 15.07 4.36
C ILE A 198 9.82 16.44 4.39
N PRO A 199 11.15 16.50 4.55
CA PRO A 199 11.85 17.74 4.89
C PRO A 199 12.14 18.69 3.71
N THR A 200 11.93 18.25 2.47
CA THR A 200 12.08 19.11 1.28
C THR A 200 10.71 19.36 0.66
N GLN A 201 10.52 20.52 0.01
CA GLN A 201 9.27 20.86 -0.69
C GLN A 201 9.11 20.13 -2.03
N ARG A 202 10.22 19.67 -2.60
CA ARG A 202 10.27 19.02 -3.92
C ARG A 202 11.18 17.80 -3.87
N VAL A 203 10.84 16.79 -4.68
CA VAL A 203 11.74 15.69 -5.09
C VAL A 203 11.74 15.65 -6.61
N GLY A 204 12.88 15.98 -7.23
CA GLY A 204 12.90 16.36 -8.63
C GLY A 204 12.01 17.59 -8.84
N THR A 205 11.00 17.46 -9.72
CA THR A 205 9.99 18.50 -9.92
C THR A 205 8.71 18.28 -9.12
N TYR A 206 8.53 17.13 -8.47
CA TYR A 206 7.28 16.77 -7.81
C TYR A 206 7.14 17.43 -6.44
N ASP A 207 5.99 18.09 -6.21
CA ASP A 207 5.66 18.74 -4.94
C ASP A 207 5.33 17.72 -3.85
N THR A 208 6.08 17.75 -2.74
CA THR A 208 5.99 16.72 -1.71
C THR A 208 4.70 16.78 -0.90
N GLN A 209 3.97 17.89 -0.93
CA GLN A 209 2.63 17.95 -0.31
C GLN A 209 1.63 17.03 -1.01
N LEU A 210 1.88 16.72 -2.29
CA LEU A 210 1.00 15.90 -3.09
C LEU A 210 1.03 14.41 -2.71
N VAL A 211 2.02 13.97 -1.93
CA VAL A 211 2.11 12.60 -1.42
C VAL A 211 0.93 12.30 -0.47
N GLU A 212 0.66 13.19 0.48
CA GLU A 212 -0.47 13.04 1.39
C GLU A 212 -1.80 13.10 0.62
N HIS A 213 -1.91 14.08 -0.30
CA HIS A 213 -3.08 14.24 -1.17
C HIS A 213 -3.34 12.99 -2.03
N PHE A 214 -2.30 12.37 -2.57
CA PHE A 214 -2.43 11.14 -3.35
C PHE A 214 -3.10 10.04 -2.51
N PHE A 215 -2.59 9.76 -1.32
CA PHE A 215 -3.18 8.73 -0.46
C PHE A 215 -4.57 9.12 0.05
N GLN A 216 -4.82 10.40 0.33
CA GLN A 216 -6.13 10.87 0.76
C GLN A 216 -7.19 10.65 -0.33
N SER A 217 -6.87 11.02 -1.57
CA SER A 217 -7.74 10.82 -2.72
C SER A 217 -7.96 9.34 -3.04
N LEU A 218 -6.90 8.53 -2.95
CA LEU A 218 -6.99 7.08 -3.14
C LEU A 218 -7.94 6.42 -2.12
N VAL A 219 -7.83 6.76 -0.82
CA VAL A 219 -8.72 6.15 0.19
C VAL A 219 -10.17 6.59 0.02
N ASN A 220 -10.38 7.84 -0.41
CA ASN A 220 -11.71 8.41 -0.62
C ASN A 220 -12.50 7.62 -1.67
N THR A 221 -11.85 7.18 -2.76
CA THR A 221 -12.51 6.43 -3.83
C THR A 221 -12.47 4.92 -3.67
N SER A 222 -11.43 4.36 -3.04
CA SER A 222 -11.36 2.91 -2.75
C SER A 222 -12.25 2.46 -1.58
N GLY A 223 -12.59 3.39 -0.67
CA GLY A 223 -13.28 3.06 0.59
C GLY A 223 -12.38 2.22 1.50
N MET A 224 -11.11 2.61 1.60
CA MET A 224 -10.08 1.98 2.43
C MET A 224 -9.87 2.79 3.71
N THR A 225 -9.56 2.08 4.80
CA THR A 225 -8.93 2.70 5.98
C THR A 225 -7.43 2.46 5.87
N LEU A 226 -6.63 3.53 5.92
CA LEU A 226 -5.18 3.52 5.71
C LEU A 226 -4.47 4.31 6.80
N HIS A 227 -3.43 3.70 7.37
CA HIS A 227 -2.49 4.34 8.29
C HIS A 227 -1.09 4.28 7.70
N ILE A 228 -0.43 5.43 7.60
CA ILE A 228 0.95 5.58 7.14
C ILE A 228 1.75 6.23 8.26
N ARG A 229 2.80 5.55 8.73
CA ARG A 229 3.62 5.96 9.86
C ARG A 229 5.11 6.03 9.52
N GLN A 230 5.73 7.20 9.60
CA GLN A 230 7.19 7.33 9.52
C GLN A 230 7.83 6.95 10.85
N LEU A 231 8.70 5.95 10.82
CA LEU A 231 9.45 5.48 11.99
C LEU A 231 10.88 6.04 12.01
N ALA A 232 11.46 6.23 10.83
CA ALA A 232 12.76 6.86 10.61
C ALA A 232 12.83 7.45 9.19
N GLY A 233 13.80 8.31 8.93
CA GLY A 233 14.08 8.84 7.58
C GLY A 233 14.51 10.30 7.59
N ARG A 234 15.36 10.66 6.63
CA ARG A 234 15.84 12.05 6.43
C ARG A 234 15.77 12.48 4.98
N ASN A 235 16.07 11.59 4.05
CA ASN A 235 15.97 11.88 2.64
C ASN A 235 14.49 11.76 2.19
N SER A 236 13.96 12.84 1.60
CA SER A 236 12.57 12.90 1.13
C SER A 236 12.24 11.80 0.11
N HIS A 237 13.14 11.51 -0.83
CA HIS A 237 12.94 10.41 -1.78
C HIS A 237 12.81 9.09 -1.04
N HIS A 238 13.73 8.81 -0.11
CA HIS A 238 13.74 7.54 0.63
C HIS A 238 12.46 7.34 1.45
N ILE A 239 11.97 8.40 2.11
CA ILE A 239 10.72 8.39 2.88
C ILE A 239 9.53 8.05 1.97
N ILE A 240 9.39 8.75 0.84
CA ILE A 240 8.25 8.56 -0.06
C ILE A 240 8.31 7.17 -0.72
N GLU A 241 9.46 6.76 -1.23
CA GLU A 241 9.61 5.47 -1.88
C GLU A 241 9.39 4.31 -0.88
N ALA A 242 9.92 4.40 0.34
CA ALA A 242 9.63 3.43 1.40
C ALA A 242 8.13 3.36 1.72
N THR A 243 7.42 4.48 1.66
CA THR A 243 5.95 4.53 1.83
C THR A 243 5.23 3.73 0.76
N PHE A 244 5.55 3.97 -0.53
CA PHE A 244 4.92 3.24 -1.62
C PHE A 244 5.25 1.74 -1.57
N LYS A 245 6.48 1.36 -1.20
CA LYS A 245 6.86 -0.05 -1.00
C LYS A 245 6.08 -0.71 0.14
N ALA A 246 5.96 -0.04 1.28
CA ALA A 246 5.19 -0.53 2.41
C ALA A 246 3.70 -0.66 2.07
N PHE A 247 3.13 0.36 1.41
CA PHE A 247 1.75 0.34 0.94
C PHE A 247 1.49 -0.79 -0.05
N ALA A 248 2.38 -1.01 -1.02
CA ALA A 248 2.26 -2.08 -2.01
C ALA A 248 2.17 -3.46 -1.36
N ARG A 249 3.05 -3.73 -0.38
CA ARG A 249 3.10 -5.01 0.35
C ARG A 249 1.89 -5.20 1.25
N ALA A 250 1.49 -4.16 1.99
CA ALA A 250 0.30 -4.21 2.82
C ALA A 250 -0.97 -4.42 1.97
N LEU A 251 -1.09 -3.71 0.85
CA LEU A 251 -2.22 -3.83 -0.05
C LEU A 251 -2.30 -5.23 -0.66
N ARG A 252 -1.18 -5.78 -1.12
CA ARG A 252 -1.09 -7.15 -1.62
C ARG A 252 -1.57 -8.15 -0.57
N GLN A 253 -1.06 -8.05 0.65
CA GLN A 253 -1.49 -8.94 1.72
C GLN A 253 -3.01 -8.85 1.92
N ALA A 254 -3.58 -7.64 1.94
CA ALA A 254 -5.00 -7.43 2.18
C ALA A 254 -5.90 -7.95 1.04
N THR A 255 -5.43 -7.86 -0.20
CA THR A 255 -6.17 -8.28 -1.40
C THR A 255 -6.03 -9.78 -1.68
N GLU A 256 -4.99 -10.46 -1.19
CA GLU A 256 -4.82 -11.90 -1.34
C GLU A 256 -5.98 -12.69 -0.70
N TYR A 257 -6.30 -13.83 -1.31
CA TYR A 257 -7.30 -14.75 -0.76
C TYR A 257 -6.80 -15.44 0.51
N ASP A 258 -7.63 -15.44 1.54
CA ASP A 258 -7.44 -16.25 2.75
C ASP A 258 -7.88 -17.70 2.48
N PRO A 259 -6.95 -18.67 2.42
CA PRO A 259 -7.28 -20.06 2.08
C PRO A 259 -8.20 -20.73 3.12
N ARG A 260 -8.29 -20.20 4.34
CA ARG A 260 -9.11 -20.76 5.42
C ARG A 260 -10.52 -20.16 5.47
N ARG A 261 -10.74 -19.02 4.81
CA ARG A 261 -12.01 -18.29 4.84
C ARG A 261 -13.07 -18.90 3.92
N LEU A 262 -12.66 -19.73 2.97
CA LEU A 262 -13.53 -20.46 2.04
C LEU A 262 -14.56 -19.54 1.34
N GLY A 263 -14.11 -18.35 0.91
CA GLY A 263 -14.96 -17.40 0.15
C GLY A 263 -15.99 -16.64 0.97
N THR A 264 -15.98 -16.72 2.31
CA THR A 264 -16.90 -15.92 3.14
C THR A 264 -16.49 -14.46 3.24
N VAL A 265 -17.45 -13.55 3.51
CA VAL A 265 -17.17 -12.13 3.72
C VAL A 265 -16.36 -11.95 5.02
N PRO A 266 -15.22 -11.22 5.02
CA PRO A 266 -14.44 -10.97 6.22
C PRO A 266 -15.03 -9.90 7.14
N SER A 267 -16.29 -10.04 7.54
CA SER A 267 -17.00 -9.06 8.38
C SER A 267 -18.04 -9.73 9.28
N SER A 268 -18.02 -9.41 10.58
CA SER A 268 -19.05 -9.85 11.52
C SER A 268 -20.43 -9.25 11.22
N LYS A 269 -20.48 -8.11 10.52
CA LYS A 269 -21.74 -7.49 10.04
C LYS A 269 -22.32 -8.20 8.81
N GLY A 270 -21.61 -9.17 8.23
CA GLY A 270 -22.03 -9.89 7.02
C GLY A 270 -21.86 -9.12 5.71
N VAL A 271 -21.48 -7.83 5.76
CA VAL A 271 -21.30 -6.97 4.58
C VAL A 271 -20.04 -6.10 4.70
N LEU A 272 -19.42 -5.82 3.55
CA LEU A 272 -18.44 -4.77 3.32
C LEU A 272 -18.87 -4.01 2.06
N SER A 273 -19.28 -2.76 2.22
CA SER A 273 -19.66 -1.87 1.11
C SER A 273 -19.01 -0.52 1.34
N ARG A 274 -18.69 0.19 0.24
CA ARG A 274 -18.26 1.58 0.35
C ARG A 274 -19.42 2.40 0.92
N ALA A 275 -19.19 3.03 2.08
CA ALA A 275 -20.13 3.92 2.75
C ALA A 275 -19.91 5.38 2.35
#